data_AF-A0A2W5ZG31-F1
#
_entry.id   AF-A0A2W5ZG31-F1
#
_cell.length_a   1.000
_cell.length_b   1.000
_cell.length_c   1.000
_cell.angle_alpha   90.00
_cell.angle_beta   90.00
_cell.angle_gamma   90.00
#
_symmetry.space_group_name_H-M   'P 1'
#
loop_
_entity.id
_entity.type
_entity.pdbx_description
1 polymer ?
#
loop_
_entity_poly.entity_id
_entity_poly.type
_entity_poly.pdbx_seq_one_letter_code
_entity_poly.pdbx_strand_id
1 'polypeptide(L)'
;MSFILALRIGLSLLLALPCVAVPRLAQRLSNWWLLAGLGIGLLLGILGSAFSVAPYPWTDVVVLLVALTGGLLLGRGVPTWFWPILLVMVLLSAADVANIVRTYRASAAPANFSGPDLYGNLLFLLPFGAVNVGIGDLLLLTALAEQWRRRGTSWLVVFTPGAVGLGLAYAFVLVTGLAVIPLLPFLTVGWACSGILEHLHRRNEMASG
;
A
#
# COMPACT_ATOMS: atom_id res chain seq x y z
N MET A 1 4.55 6.32 -25.29
CA MET A 1 4.64 5.26 -24.25
C MET A 1 5.38 5.72 -23.00
N SER A 2 6.57 6.33 -23.12
CA SER A 2 7.40 6.74 -21.97
C SER A 2 6.77 7.78 -21.03
N PHE A 3 5.99 8.74 -21.54
CA PHE A 3 5.31 9.75 -20.70
C PHE A 3 4.22 9.14 -19.79
N ILE A 4 3.40 8.23 -20.31
CA ILE A 4 2.34 7.56 -19.55
C ILE A 4 2.94 6.70 -18.44
N LEU A 5 4.08 6.06 -18.71
CA LEU A 5 4.82 5.28 -17.72
C LEU A 5 5.37 6.18 -16.61
N ALA A 6 6.06 7.27 -16.97
CA ALA A 6 6.59 8.23 -16.01
C ALA A 6 5.48 8.80 -15.12
N LEU A 7 4.32 9.09 -15.69
CA LEU A 7 3.15 9.56 -14.95
C LEU A 7 2.63 8.49 -13.97
N ARG A 8 2.48 7.22 -14.39
CA ARG A 8 2.01 6.13 -13.52
C ARG A 8 2.97 5.84 -12.37
N ILE A 9 4.29 5.81 -12.66
CA ILE A 9 5.33 5.67 -11.64
C ILE A 9 5.29 6.87 -10.69
N GLY A 10 5.23 8.10 -11.23
CA GLY A 10 5.16 9.32 -10.44
C GLY A 10 3.95 9.36 -9.51
N LEU A 11 2.77 8.96 -10.00
CA LEU A 11 1.54 8.90 -9.21
C LEU A 11 1.62 7.85 -8.11
N SER A 12 2.25 6.71 -8.39
CA SER A 12 2.44 5.64 -7.41
C SER A 12 3.45 6.00 -6.33
N LEU A 13 4.52 6.71 -6.70
CA LEU A 13 5.44 7.30 -5.73
C LEU A 13 4.74 8.37 -4.90
N LEU A 14 3.90 9.20 -5.53
CA LEU A 14 3.09 10.21 -4.85
C LEU A 14 2.10 9.58 -3.86
N LEU A 15 1.62 8.36 -4.13
CA LEU A 15 0.80 7.57 -3.20
C LEU A 15 1.59 6.94 -2.05
N ALA A 16 2.85 6.57 -2.27
CA ALA A 16 3.71 6.09 -1.20
C ALA A 16 4.06 7.21 -0.21
N LEU A 17 4.13 8.47 -0.66
CA LEU A 17 4.43 9.62 0.20
C LEU A 17 3.49 9.78 1.39
N PRO A 18 2.14 9.83 1.25
CA PRO A 18 1.25 9.94 2.39
C PRO A 18 1.34 8.73 3.32
N CYS A 19 1.47 7.51 2.79
CA CYS A 19 1.67 6.30 3.61
C CYS A 19 2.94 6.37 4.47
N VAL A 20 3.94 7.14 4.05
CA VAL A 20 5.21 7.33 4.77
C VAL A 20 5.20 8.58 5.67
N ALA A 21 4.54 9.65 5.24
CA ALA A 21 4.45 10.90 6.00
C ALA A 21 3.47 10.79 7.18
N VAL A 22 2.33 10.14 6.98
CA VAL A 22 1.26 10.01 7.98
C VAL A 22 1.74 9.34 9.27
N PRO A 23 2.49 8.22 9.25
CA PRO A 23 3.12 7.65 10.45
C PRO A 23 3.86 8.67 11.33
N ARG A 24 4.62 9.58 10.71
CA ARG A 24 5.36 10.61 11.44
C ARG A 24 4.45 11.66 12.03
N LEU A 25 3.47 12.14 11.26
CA LEU A 25 2.50 13.12 11.73
C LEU A 25 1.61 12.55 12.85
N ALA A 26 1.23 11.28 12.74
CA ALA A 26 0.38 10.58 13.67
C ALA A 26 1.12 10.04 14.91
N GLN A 27 2.43 10.28 15.07
CA GLN A 27 3.22 9.71 16.16
C GLN A 27 2.69 10.07 17.57
N ARG A 28 2.03 11.22 17.72
CA ARG A 28 1.40 11.67 18.97
C ARG A 28 -0.07 11.30 19.10
N LEU A 29 -0.65 10.74 18.04
CA LEU A 29 -2.06 10.40 18.02
C LEU A 29 -2.29 9.13 18.84
N SER A 30 -3.25 9.17 19.77
CA SER A 30 -3.61 8.00 20.57
C SER A 30 -4.26 6.91 19.71
N ASN A 31 -4.13 5.65 20.13
CA ASN A 31 -4.75 4.52 19.42
C ASN A 31 -6.27 4.63 19.37
N TRP A 32 -6.90 5.31 20.33
CA TRP A 32 -8.34 5.55 20.34
C TRP A 32 -8.81 6.36 19.12
N TRP A 33 -8.12 7.44 18.78
CA TRP A 33 -8.46 8.24 17.60
C TRP A 33 -8.28 7.47 16.30
N LEU A 34 -7.26 6.60 16.23
CA LEU A 34 -7.07 5.72 15.09
C LEU A 34 -8.20 4.69 14.97
N LEU A 35 -8.63 4.10 16.08
CA LEU A 35 -9.78 3.17 16.11
C LEU A 35 -11.08 3.87 15.69
N ALA A 36 -11.32 5.09 16.18
CA ALA A 36 -12.47 5.89 15.79
C ALA A 36 -12.44 6.19 14.28
N GLY A 37 -11.29 6.63 13.74
CA GLY A 37 -11.13 6.88 12.31
C GLY A 37 -11.33 5.62 11.45
N LEU A 38 -10.77 4.48 11.88
CA LEU A 38 -10.96 3.19 11.23
C LEU A 38 -12.43 2.77 11.25
N GLY A 39 -13.09 2.87 12.40
CA GLY A 39 -14.50 2.53 12.58
C GLY A 39 -15.42 3.37 11.70
N ILE A 40 -15.19 4.69 11.66
CA ILE A 40 -15.93 5.62 10.80
C ILE A 40 -15.72 5.26 9.32
N GLY A 41 -14.46 5.05 8.91
CA GLY A 41 -14.14 4.70 7.53
C GLY A 41 -14.78 3.39 7.08
N LEU A 42 -14.70 2.34 7.92
CA LEU A 42 -15.33 1.05 7.63
C LEU A 42 -16.86 1.16 7.57
N LEU A 43 -17.47 1.89 8.52
CA LEU A 43 -18.91 2.12 8.52
C LEU A 43 -19.36 2.83 7.23
N LEU A 44 -18.68 3.91 6.85
CA LEU A 44 -18.98 4.64 5.62
C LEU A 44 -18.78 3.76 4.37
N GLY A 45 -17.75 2.92 4.35
CA GLY A 45 -17.50 1.99 3.25
C GLY A 45 -18.58 0.92 3.13
N ILE A 46 -19.00 0.33 4.25
CA ILE A 46 -20.06 -0.68 4.29
C ILE A 46 -21.41 -0.07 3.91
N LEU A 47 -21.78 1.07 4.47
CA LEU A 47 -23.04 1.74 4.13
C LEU A 47 -23.05 2.17 2.66
N GLY A 48 -21.97 2.80 2.18
CA GLY A 48 -21.87 3.23 0.79
C GLY A 48 -21.96 2.07 -0.20
N SER A 49 -21.28 0.96 0.07
CA SER A 49 -21.38 -0.24 -0.77
C SER A 49 -22.76 -0.90 -0.68
N ALA A 50 -23.35 -1.04 0.51
CA ALA A 50 -24.66 -1.66 0.70
C ALA A 50 -25.79 -0.88 0.02
N PHE A 51 -25.74 0.46 0.07
CA PHE A 51 -26.72 1.32 -0.59
C PHE A 51 -26.38 1.66 -2.04
N SER A 52 -25.27 1.12 -2.57
CA SER A 52 -24.76 1.44 -3.91
C SER A 52 -24.57 2.95 -4.15
N VAL A 53 -24.26 3.69 -3.09
CA VAL A 53 -24.00 5.13 -3.12
C VAL A 53 -22.49 5.30 -3.25
N ALA A 54 -22.00 5.69 -4.42
CA ALA A 54 -20.58 5.86 -4.67
C ALA A 54 -20.27 7.28 -5.19
N PRO A 55 -20.28 8.29 -4.31
CA PRO A 55 -20.00 9.67 -4.69
C PRO A 55 -18.50 9.83 -4.93
N TYR A 56 -18.01 9.43 -6.10
CA TYR A 56 -16.62 9.67 -6.50
C TYR A 56 -16.35 11.19 -6.58
N PRO A 57 -15.23 11.71 -6.05
CA PRO A 57 -14.04 11.02 -5.51
C PRO A 57 -14.05 10.77 -4.00
N TRP A 58 -15.16 10.98 -3.29
CA TRP A 58 -15.21 10.84 -1.83
C TRP A 58 -14.98 9.40 -1.34
N THR A 59 -15.26 8.41 -2.19
CA THR A 59 -14.93 7.00 -1.91
C THR A 59 -13.44 6.80 -1.67
N ASP A 60 -12.57 7.50 -2.42
CA ASP A 60 -11.11 7.42 -2.24
C ASP A 60 -10.69 7.95 -0.86
N VAL A 61 -11.35 9.00 -0.37
CA VAL A 61 -11.08 9.55 0.97
C VAL A 61 -11.42 8.54 2.06
N VAL A 62 -12.52 7.80 1.90
CA VAL A 62 -12.91 6.73 2.82
C VAL A 62 -11.89 5.59 2.78
N VAL A 63 -11.48 5.15 1.59
CA VAL A 63 -10.46 4.11 1.41
C VAL A 63 -9.13 4.53 2.04
N LEU A 64 -8.67 5.77 1.81
CA LEU A 64 -7.45 6.30 2.43
C LEU A 64 -7.58 6.37 3.94
N LEU A 65 -8.72 6.84 4.47
CA LEU A 65 -8.94 6.91 5.91
C LEU A 65 -8.78 5.54 6.57
N VAL A 66 -9.43 4.52 6.01
CA VAL A 66 -9.35 3.13 6.50
C VAL A 66 -7.93 2.58 6.36
N ALA A 67 -7.31 2.73 5.19
CA ALA A 67 -5.96 2.24 4.93
C ALA A 67 -4.94 2.88 5.88
N LEU A 68 -4.99 4.20 6.06
CA LEU A 68 -4.05 4.92 6.91
C LEU A 68 -4.26 4.58 8.39
N THR A 69 -5.49 4.64 8.90
CA THR A 69 -5.77 4.38 10.32
C THR A 69 -5.56 2.91 10.69
N GLY A 70 -6.06 1.98 9.85
CA GLY A 70 -5.85 0.54 10.02
C GLY A 70 -4.39 0.15 9.88
N GLY A 71 -3.67 0.74 8.91
CA GLY A 71 -2.26 0.50 8.71
C GLY A 71 -1.41 0.98 9.88
N LEU A 72 -1.70 2.16 10.44
CA LEU A 72 -1.04 2.65 11.66
C LEU A 72 -1.31 1.74 12.86
N LEU A 73 -2.55 1.31 13.07
CA LEU A 73 -2.90 0.39 14.16
C LEU A 73 -2.17 -0.94 14.01
N LEU A 74 -2.14 -1.50 12.80
CA LEU A 74 -1.41 -2.72 12.50
C LEU A 74 0.09 -2.53 12.75
N GLY A 75 0.70 -1.48 12.20
CA GLY A 75 2.12 -1.17 12.37
C GLY A 75 2.52 -0.93 13.84
N ARG A 76 1.59 -0.47 14.69
CA ARG A 76 1.78 -0.34 16.14
C ARG A 76 1.58 -1.65 16.91
N GLY A 77 0.67 -2.50 16.45
CA GLY A 77 0.33 -3.77 17.10
C GLY A 77 1.37 -4.87 16.87
N VAL A 78 2.12 -4.81 15.77
CA VAL A 78 3.11 -5.85 15.44
C VAL A 78 4.47 -5.55 16.10
N PRO A 79 5.27 -6.59 16.47
CA PRO A 79 6.63 -6.40 16.96
C PRO A 79 7.51 -5.60 16.00
N THR A 80 8.46 -4.86 16.56
CA THR A 80 9.42 -4.07 15.79
C THR A 80 10.49 -4.93 15.11
N TRP A 81 10.44 -6.25 15.20
CA TRP A 81 11.42 -7.14 14.57
C TRP A 81 11.17 -7.30 13.07
N PHE A 82 12.25 -7.45 12.30
CA PHE A 82 12.19 -7.56 10.84
C PHE A 82 11.60 -8.87 10.35
N TRP A 83 12.07 -9.98 10.92
CA TRP A 83 11.74 -11.33 10.47
C TRP A 83 10.25 -11.69 10.56
N PRO A 84 9.52 -11.39 11.66
CA PRO A 84 8.10 -11.74 11.74
C PRO A 84 7.27 -11.05 10.65
N ILE A 85 7.58 -9.78 10.34
CA ILE A 85 6.88 -9.05 9.28
C ILE A 85 7.27 -9.58 7.91
N LEU A 86 8.54 -9.90 7.67
CA LEU A 86 8.94 -10.55 6.41
C LEU A 86 8.17 -11.86 6.19
N LEU A 87 8.02 -12.69 7.23
CA LEU A 87 7.27 -13.95 7.13
C LEU A 87 5.80 -13.71 6.79
N VAL A 88 5.15 -12.74 7.46
CA VAL A 88 3.77 -12.34 7.13
C VAL A 88 3.67 -11.84 5.70
N MET A 89 4.60 -11.01 5.24
CA MET A 89 4.67 -10.49 3.87
C MET A 89 4.78 -11.61 2.83
N VAL A 90 5.61 -12.64 3.11
CA VAL A 90 5.76 -13.81 2.24
C VAL A 90 4.44 -14.61 2.17
N LEU A 91 3.77 -14.84 3.30
CA LEU A 91 2.49 -15.53 3.33
C LEU A 91 1.40 -14.74 2.59
N LEU A 92 1.32 -13.43 2.81
CA LEU A 92 0.37 -12.55 2.11
C LEU A 92 0.67 -12.50 0.61
N SER A 93 1.95 -12.49 0.21
CA SER A 93 2.35 -12.55 -1.21
C SER A 93 1.90 -13.84 -1.87
N ALA A 94 2.05 -14.98 -1.20
CA ALA A 94 1.58 -16.26 -1.72
C ALA A 94 0.03 -16.26 -1.86
N ALA A 95 -0.67 -15.70 -0.87
CA ALA A 95 -2.13 -15.55 -0.92
C ALA A 95 -2.58 -14.62 -2.05
N ASP A 96 -1.86 -13.52 -2.29
CA ASP A 96 -2.15 -12.54 -3.35
C ASP A 96 -2.00 -13.16 -4.74
N VAL A 97 -0.88 -13.84 -4.98
CA VAL A 97 -0.64 -14.59 -6.21
C VAL A 97 -1.74 -15.64 -6.42
N ALA A 98 -2.09 -16.40 -5.37
CA ALA A 98 -3.15 -17.40 -5.45
C ALA A 98 -4.51 -16.77 -5.77
N ASN A 99 -4.82 -15.61 -5.18
CA ASN A 99 -6.07 -14.89 -5.43
C ASN A 99 -6.14 -14.39 -6.88
N ILE A 100 -5.08 -13.77 -7.38
CA ILE A 100 -5.03 -13.29 -8.77
C ILE A 100 -5.08 -14.43 -9.77
N VAL A 101 -4.39 -15.55 -9.52
CA VAL A 101 -4.47 -16.73 -10.38
C VAL A 101 -5.90 -17.29 -10.42
N ARG A 102 -6.64 -17.24 -9.30
CA ARG A 102 -8.04 -17.66 -9.24
C ARG A 102 -8.96 -16.70 -9.99
N THR A 103 -8.83 -15.39 -9.79
CA THR A 103 -9.70 -14.39 -10.41
C THR A 103 -9.40 -14.17 -11.89
N TYR A 104 -8.14 -14.30 -12.32
CA TYR A 104 -7.77 -14.20 -13.74
C TYR A 104 -8.41 -15.31 -14.59
N ARG A 105 -8.67 -16.49 -14.01
CA ARG A 105 -9.40 -17.57 -14.69
C ARG A 105 -10.90 -17.33 -14.81
N ALA A 106 -11.46 -16.34 -14.10
CA ALA A 106 -12.90 -16.12 -14.00
C ALA A 106 -13.43 -14.94 -14.84
N SER A 107 -12.56 -14.06 -15.39
CA SER A 107 -13.00 -12.77 -15.95
C SER A 107 -12.64 -12.61 -17.43
N ALA A 108 -13.67 -12.68 -18.30
CA ALA A 108 -13.60 -12.33 -19.73
C ALA A 108 -14.49 -11.12 -20.11
N ALA A 109 -15.02 -10.37 -19.14
CA ALA A 109 -15.95 -9.26 -19.37
C ALA A 109 -15.32 -7.88 -19.09
N PRO A 110 -15.68 -6.82 -19.84
CA PRO A 110 -15.13 -5.48 -19.66
C PRO A 110 -15.57 -4.85 -18.33
N ALA A 111 -14.64 -4.12 -17.69
CA ALA A 111 -14.77 -3.58 -16.34
C ALA A 111 -15.67 -2.33 -16.30
N ASN A 112 -16.93 -2.51 -15.93
CA ASN A 112 -17.69 -1.46 -15.25
C ASN A 112 -17.32 -1.55 -13.76
N PHE A 113 -16.77 -0.47 -13.19
CA PHE A 113 -16.47 -0.43 -11.76
C PHE A 113 -17.77 -0.52 -10.97
N SER A 114 -17.93 -1.60 -10.21
CA SER A 114 -19.09 -1.77 -9.33
C SER A 114 -18.92 -0.92 -8.07
N GLY A 115 -20.02 -0.59 -7.38
CA GLY A 115 -19.96 0.10 -6.08
C GLY A 115 -18.97 -0.54 -5.09
N PRO A 116 -18.96 -1.87 -4.93
CA PRO A 116 -17.95 -2.59 -4.13
C PRO A 116 -16.49 -2.35 -4.57
N ASP A 117 -16.22 -2.25 -5.87
CA ASP A 117 -14.86 -1.98 -6.38
C ASP A 117 -14.37 -0.60 -5.97
N LEU A 118 -15.26 0.39 -5.86
CA LEU A 118 -14.92 1.76 -5.46
C LEU A 118 -14.64 1.91 -3.96
N TYR A 119 -15.13 0.99 -3.14
CA TYR A 119 -14.89 0.99 -1.69
C TYR A 119 -13.77 0.04 -1.26
N GLY A 120 -13.37 -0.90 -2.12
CA GLY A 120 -12.21 -1.78 -1.90
C GLY A 120 -10.90 -1.22 -2.44
N ASN A 121 -10.97 -0.19 -3.28
CA ASN A 121 -9.82 0.29 -4.05
C ASN A 121 -9.78 1.80 -4.14
N LEU A 122 -8.56 2.32 -4.14
CA LEU A 122 -8.27 3.70 -4.47
C LEU A 122 -8.15 3.83 -5.99
N LEU A 123 -8.92 4.73 -6.60
CA LEU A 123 -9.04 4.81 -8.05
C LEU A 123 -8.66 6.18 -8.59
N PHE A 124 -7.58 6.22 -9.38
CA PHE A 124 -7.21 7.40 -10.15
C PHE A 124 -7.70 7.27 -11.58
N LEU A 125 -8.70 8.06 -11.94
CA LEU A 125 -9.13 8.22 -13.32
C LEU A 125 -8.13 9.11 -14.07
N LEU A 126 -7.34 8.52 -14.97
CA LEU A 126 -6.50 9.27 -15.90
C LEU A 126 -7.12 9.27 -17.30
N PRO A 127 -6.77 10.25 -18.17
CA PRO A 127 -7.26 10.30 -19.55
C PRO A 127 -6.95 9.06 -20.39
N PHE A 128 -6.02 8.21 -19.93
CA PHE A 128 -5.49 7.05 -20.64
C PHE A 128 -5.71 5.74 -19.87
N GLY A 129 -6.72 5.72 -18.98
CA GLY A 129 -7.11 4.56 -18.19
C GLY A 129 -7.11 4.82 -16.69
N ALA A 130 -7.62 3.87 -15.92
CA ALA A 130 -7.64 3.95 -14.46
C ALA A 130 -6.38 3.29 -13.86
N VAL A 131 -5.89 3.87 -12.75
CA VAL A 131 -4.95 3.21 -11.84
C VAL A 131 -5.73 2.84 -10.59
N ASN A 132 -5.71 1.56 -10.24
CA ASN A 132 -6.37 1.01 -9.07
C ASN A 132 -5.30 0.51 -8.10
N VAL A 133 -5.39 0.92 -6.84
CA VAL A 133 -4.57 0.37 -5.74
C VAL A 133 -5.51 -0.14 -4.66
N GLY A 134 -5.33 -1.40 -4.26
CA GLY A 134 -6.18 -2.02 -3.25
C GLY A 134 -6.00 -1.38 -1.88
N ILE A 135 -7.09 -1.33 -1.11
CA ILE A 135 -7.06 -0.85 0.28
C ILE A 135 -6.06 -1.65 1.13
N GLY A 136 -5.94 -2.96 0.87
CA GLY A 136 -5.00 -3.84 1.56
C GLY A 136 -3.54 -3.45 1.31
N ASP A 137 -3.21 -3.07 0.08
CA ASP A 137 -1.85 -2.64 -0.29
C ASP A 137 -1.50 -1.32 0.40
N LEU A 138 -2.42 -0.36 0.42
CA LEU A 138 -2.24 0.93 1.10
C LEU A 138 -2.13 0.76 2.63
N LEU A 139 -2.96 -0.13 3.19
CA LEU A 139 -2.93 -0.48 4.61
C LEU A 139 -1.55 -1.05 4.98
N LEU A 140 -1.07 -2.00 4.17
CA LEU A 140 0.21 -2.64 4.39
C LEU A 140 1.37 -1.66 4.23
N LEU A 141 1.38 -0.85 3.17
CA LEU A 141 2.37 0.22 2.98
C LEU A 141 2.47 1.13 4.20
N THR A 142 1.33 1.55 4.73
CA THR A 142 1.28 2.40 5.93
C THR A 142 1.79 1.66 7.16
N ALA A 143 1.45 0.37 7.32
CA ALA A 143 1.92 -0.46 8.42
C ALA A 143 3.44 -0.67 8.40
N LEU A 144 4.01 -0.97 7.22
CA LEU A 144 5.45 -1.11 7.03
C LEU A 144 6.18 0.21 7.32
N ALA A 145 5.62 1.33 6.87
CA ALA A 145 6.18 2.64 7.15
C ALA A 145 6.16 2.99 8.65
N GLU A 146 5.06 2.71 9.34
CA GLU A 146 4.95 2.88 10.80
C GLU A 146 5.93 1.98 11.56
N GLN A 147 6.12 0.73 11.10
CA GLN A 147 7.09 -0.16 11.72
C GLN A 147 8.52 0.39 11.61
N TRP A 148 8.92 0.85 10.41
CA TRP A 148 10.23 1.47 10.21
C TRP A 148 10.40 2.72 11.06
N ARG A 149 9.38 3.58 11.11
CA ARG A 149 9.38 4.76 11.98
C ARG A 149 9.59 4.38 13.45
N ARG A 150 8.91 3.34 13.95
CA ARG A 150 9.04 2.88 15.35
C ARG A 150 10.44 2.35 15.69
N ARG A 151 11.22 1.94 14.69
CA ARG A 151 12.64 1.56 14.86
C ARG A 151 13.59 2.74 14.85
N GLY A 152 13.11 3.96 14.61
CA GLY A 152 13.93 5.16 14.52
C GLY A 152 14.77 5.25 13.24
N THR A 153 14.38 4.56 12.16
CA THR A 153 15.16 4.57 10.92
C THR A 153 15.00 5.86 10.11
N SER A 154 15.95 6.10 9.21
CA SER A 154 15.92 7.25 8.30
C SER A 154 14.72 7.19 7.33
N TRP A 155 14.35 8.34 6.79
CA TRP A 155 13.17 8.43 5.91
C TRP A 155 13.32 7.66 4.60
N LEU A 156 14.56 7.55 4.11
CA LEU A 156 14.89 6.77 2.91
C LEU A 156 14.54 5.29 3.11
N VAL A 157 14.89 4.71 4.25
CA VAL A 157 14.55 3.31 4.59
C VAL A 157 13.04 3.12 4.67
N VAL A 158 12.32 4.06 5.29
CA VAL A 158 10.86 4.02 5.43
C VAL A 158 10.15 4.10 4.07
N PHE A 159 10.68 4.89 3.13
CA PHE A 159 10.11 5.07 1.79
C PHE A 159 10.41 3.89 0.84
N THR A 160 11.48 3.14 1.11
CA THR A 160 12.00 2.08 0.24
C THR A 160 10.96 1.01 -0.12
N PRO A 161 10.16 0.45 0.81
CA PRO A 161 9.19 -0.59 0.48
C PRO A 161 8.17 -0.15 -0.58
N GLY A 162 7.63 1.06 -0.44
CA GLY A 162 6.68 1.62 -1.40
C GLY A 162 7.34 1.97 -2.72
N ALA A 163 8.48 2.64 -2.69
CA ALA A 163 9.16 3.08 -3.90
C ALA A 163 9.65 1.91 -4.77
N VAL A 164 10.34 0.96 -4.15
CA VAL A 164 10.87 -0.22 -4.84
C VAL A 164 9.74 -1.16 -5.23
N GLY A 165 8.80 -1.45 -4.33
CA GLY A 165 7.72 -2.38 -4.60
C GLY A 165 6.78 -1.89 -5.71
N LEU A 166 6.27 -0.66 -5.62
CA LEU A 166 5.44 -0.09 -6.68
C LEU A 166 6.23 0.07 -7.98
N GLY A 167 7.46 0.58 -7.91
CA GLY A 167 8.32 0.76 -9.09
C GLY A 167 8.55 -0.56 -9.87
N LEU A 168 8.87 -1.64 -9.15
CA LEU A 168 9.06 -2.96 -9.75
C LEU A 168 7.75 -3.54 -10.32
N ALA A 169 6.64 -3.37 -9.60
CA ALA A 169 5.33 -3.81 -10.07
C ALA A 169 4.96 -3.17 -11.43
N TYR A 170 5.15 -1.85 -11.56
CA TYR A 170 4.90 -1.15 -12.83
C TYR A 170 5.87 -1.54 -13.94
N ALA A 171 7.16 -1.71 -13.61
CA ALA A 171 8.13 -2.21 -14.59
C ALA A 171 7.75 -3.60 -15.09
N PHE A 172 7.24 -4.47 -14.21
CA PHE A 172 6.79 -5.80 -14.58
C PHE A 172 5.54 -5.78 -15.49
N VAL A 173 4.54 -4.95 -15.17
CA VAL A 173 3.37 -4.72 -16.04
C VAL A 173 3.80 -4.24 -17.43
N LEU A 174 4.79 -3.35 -17.50
CA LEU A 174 5.30 -2.82 -18.76
C LEU A 174 5.92 -3.92 -19.64
N VAL A 175 6.71 -4.81 -19.04
CA VAL A 175 7.41 -5.88 -19.76
C VAL A 175 6.45 -6.99 -20.19
N THR A 176 5.46 -7.31 -19.35
CA THR A 176 4.56 -8.46 -19.58
C THR A 176 3.25 -8.11 -20.28
N GLY A 177 2.85 -6.83 -20.25
CA GLY A 177 1.55 -6.40 -20.76
C GLY A 177 0.37 -6.84 -19.89
N LEU A 178 0.61 -7.39 -18.70
CA LEU A 178 -0.46 -7.86 -17.80
C LEU A 178 -1.20 -6.68 -17.19
N ALA A 179 -2.52 -6.66 -17.34
CA ALA A 179 -3.37 -5.60 -16.80
C ALA A 179 -3.54 -5.68 -15.26
N VAL A 180 -3.43 -6.88 -14.69
CA VAL A 180 -3.61 -7.15 -13.26
C VAL A 180 -2.45 -8.03 -12.80
N ILE A 181 -1.77 -7.60 -11.73
CA ILE A 181 -0.61 -8.29 -11.16
C ILE A 181 -0.68 -8.32 -9.63
N PRO A 182 -0.10 -9.33 -8.97
CA PRO A 182 -0.04 -9.39 -7.52
C PRO A 182 0.95 -8.36 -7.02
N LEU A 183 0.49 -7.37 -6.25
CA LEU A 183 1.32 -6.27 -5.78
C LEU A 183 2.14 -6.66 -4.55
N LEU A 184 1.62 -7.55 -3.70
CA LEU A 184 2.24 -7.96 -2.44
C LEU A 184 3.64 -8.59 -2.60
N PRO A 185 3.92 -9.44 -3.61
CA PRO A 185 5.27 -9.92 -3.89
C PRO A 185 6.27 -8.79 -4.10
N PHE A 186 5.90 -7.74 -4.83
CA PHE A 186 6.80 -6.61 -5.08
C PHE A 186 7.01 -5.77 -3.83
N LEU A 187 5.96 -5.53 -3.04
CA LEU A 187 6.10 -4.88 -1.72
C LEU A 187 7.00 -5.68 -0.77
N THR A 188 6.94 -7.01 -0.83
CA THR A 188 7.83 -7.91 -0.06
C THR A 188 9.30 -7.75 -0.47
N VAL A 189 9.58 -7.63 -1.77
CA VAL A 189 10.92 -7.32 -2.26
C VAL A 189 11.36 -5.94 -1.76
N GLY A 190 10.49 -4.93 -1.85
CA GLY A 190 10.79 -3.60 -1.31
C GLY A 190 11.09 -3.63 0.20
N TRP A 191 10.35 -4.42 0.97
CA TRP A 191 10.61 -4.66 2.38
C TRP A 191 11.98 -5.31 2.62
N ALA A 192 12.32 -6.36 1.86
CA ALA A 192 13.63 -7.01 1.93
C ALA A 192 14.77 -6.01 1.65
N CYS A 193 14.65 -5.22 0.57
CA CYS A 193 15.60 -4.17 0.22
C CYS A 193 15.75 -3.12 1.32
N SER A 194 14.65 -2.71 1.98
CA SER A 194 14.71 -1.75 3.08
C SER A 194 15.50 -2.28 4.29
N GLY A 195 15.42 -3.59 4.59
CA GLY A 195 16.23 -4.20 5.65
C GLY A 195 17.72 -4.26 5.30
N ILE A 196 18.07 -4.52 4.04
CA ILE A 196 19.47 -4.47 3.56
C ILE A 196 20.00 -3.04 3.69
N LEU A 197 19.22 -2.04 3.26
CA LEU A 197 19.61 -0.64 3.33
C LEU A 197 19.83 -0.18 4.78
N GLU A 198 18.94 -0.57 5.70
CA GLU A 198 19.13 -0.31 7.13
C GLU A 198 20.43 -0.93 7.65
N HIS A 199 20.71 -2.18 7.31
CA HIS A 199 21.92 -2.88 7.75
C HIS A 199 23.20 -2.16 7.27
N LEU A 200 23.22 -1.74 6.00
CA LEU A 200 24.34 -0.99 5.44
C LEU A 200 24.51 0.38 6.10
N HIS A 201 23.40 1.08 6.35
CA HIS A 201 23.43 2.39 7.01
C HIS A 201 24.05 2.30 8.41
N ARG A 202 23.62 1.33 9.23
CA ARG A 202 24.17 1.10 10.57
C ARG A 202 25.65 0.71 10.55
N ARG A 203 26.09 -0.07 9.55
CA ARG A 203 27.51 -0.43 9.39
C ARG A 203 28.39 0.79 9.13
N ASN A 204 27.92 1.70 8.29
CA ASN A 204 28.69 2.90 7.95
C ASN A 204 28.83 3.83 9.16
N GLU A 205 27.79 3.98 9.99
CA GLU A 205 27.84 4.78 11.22
C GLU A 205 28.91 4.26 12.20
N MET A 206 29.01 2.93 12.36
CA MET A 206 30.03 2.30 13.22
C MET A 206 31.46 2.43 12.68
N ALA A 207 31.64 2.59 11.37
CA ALA A 207 32.96 2.76 10.77
C ALA A 207 33.47 4.21 10.83
N SER A 208 32.58 5.18 11.06
CA SER A 208 32.89 6.61 11.09
C SER A 208 33.07 7.21 12.49
N GLY A 209 32.79 6.45 13.55
CA GLY A 209 32.91 6.88 14.96
C GLY A 209 34.11 6.23 15.63
#